data_AF-A0A3C0K6L3-F1
#
_entry.id   AF-A0A3C0K6L3-F1
#
_cell.length_a   1.000
_cell.length_b   1.000
_cell.length_c   1.000
_cell.angle_alpha   90.00
_cell.angle_beta   90.00
_cell.angle_gamma   90.00
#
_symmetry.space_group_name_H-M   'P 1'
#
loop_
_entity.id
_entity.type
_entity.pdbx_description
1 polymer ?
#
loop_
_entity_poly.entity_id
_entity_poly.type
_entity_poly.pdbx_seq_one_letter_code
_entity_poly.pdbx_strand_id
1 'polypeptide(L)' 'TNDWDRLRYKLESKEIKFIIQPNVRFENSPGEQKTMFISDPSGNVLEFKCFQNDDMIFKS' A
#
# COMPACT_ATOMS: atom_id res chain seq x y z
N THR A 1 13.17 -1.10 9.51
CA THR A 1 12.05 -0.49 8.76
C THR A 1 11.73 -1.40 7.59
N ASN A 2 10.49 -1.88 7.48
CA ASN A 2 10.08 -2.80 6.40
C ASN A 2 10.00 -2.05 5.04
N ASP A 3 9.90 -2.78 3.93
CA ASP A 3 9.88 -2.18 2.59
C ASP A 3 8.63 -1.34 2.31
N TRP A 4 7.51 -1.65 2.95
CA TRP A 4 6.29 -0.84 2.89
C TRP A 4 6.52 0.57 3.42
N ASP A 5 7.08 0.68 4.63
CA ASP A 5 7.36 1.95 5.27
C ASP A 5 8.38 2.76 4.44
N ARG A 6 9.40 2.10 3.87
CA ARG A 6 10.37 2.73 2.97
C ARG A 6 9.72 3.30 1.71
N LEU A 7 8.81 2.56 1.08
CA LEU A 7 8.07 3.03 -0.09
C LEU A 7 7.18 4.23 0.27
N ARG A 8 6.42 4.13 1.37
CA ARG A 8 5.58 5.22 1.87
C ARG A 8 6.40 6.49 2.08
N TYR A 9 7.49 6.42 2.85
CA TYR A 9 8.33 7.59 3.12
C TYR A 9 8.92 8.19 1.84
N LYS A 10 9.32 7.37 0.86
CA LYS A 10 9.84 7.84 -0.42
C LYS A 10 8.78 8.57 -1.25
N LEU A 11 7.53 8.14 -1.19
CA LEU A 11 6.42 8.81 -1.87
C LEU A 11 6.07 10.13 -1.17
N GLU A 12 5.99 10.13 0.16
CA GLU A 12 5.76 11.33 0.98
C GLU A 12 6.87 12.37 0.79
N SER A 13 8.14 11.95 0.81
CA SER A 13 9.30 12.85 0.64
C SER A 13 9.38 13.47 -0.76
N LYS A 14 8.71 12.88 -1.74
CA LYS A 14 8.60 13.38 -3.12
C LYS A 14 7.31 14.17 -3.34
N GLU A 15 6.53 14.41 -2.28
CA GLU A 15 5.26 15.13 -2.34
C GLU A 15 4.26 14.51 -3.33
N ILE A 16 4.34 13.18 -3.53
CA ILE A 16 3.38 12.46 -4.37
C ILE A 16 2.03 12.45 -3.66
N LYS A 17 1.00 12.93 -4.34
CA LYS A 17 -0.36 12.93 -3.81
C LYS A 17 -0.93 11.51 -3.82
N PHE A 18 -1.39 11.08 -2.66
CA PHE A 18 -2.16 9.85 -2.53
C PHE A 18 -3.61 10.09 -2.94
N ILE A 19 -4.14 9.23 -3.83
CA ILE A 19 -5.58 9.14 -4.09
C ILE A 19 -6.26 8.53 -2.86
N ILE A 20 -5.64 7.48 -2.30
CA ILE A 20 -6.01 6.87 -1.03
C ILE A 20 -4.76 6.77 -0.18
N GLN A 21 -4.80 7.39 1.00
CA GLN A 21 -3.67 7.39 1.93
C GLN A 21 -3.34 5.97 2.43
N PRO A 22 -2.09 5.74 2.88
CA PRO A 22 -1.72 4.47 3.50
C PRO A 22 -2.65 4.11 4.66
N ASN A 23 -3.36 3.00 4.53
CA ASN A 23 -4.33 2.51 5.51
C ASN A 23 -4.14 1.00 5.75
N VAL A 24 -4.60 0.53 6.91
CA VAL A 24 -4.67 -0.91 7.25
C VAL A 24 -6.12 -1.38 7.03
N ARG A 25 -6.29 -2.51 6.36
CA ARG A 25 -7.58 -3.19 6.19
C ARG A 25 -7.54 -4.54 6.87
N PHE A 26 -8.68 -4.93 7.45
CA PHE A 26 -8.84 -6.19 8.17
C PHE A 26 -7.82 -6.37 9.31
N GLU A 27 -7.59 -5.29 10.06
CA GLU A 27 -6.67 -5.26 11.19
C GLU A 27 -6.94 -6.41 12.17
N ASN A 28 -5.87 -7.07 12.62
CA ASN A 28 -5.88 -8.26 13.48
C ASN A 28 -6.56 -9.51 12.89
N SER A 29 -6.77 -9.56 11.57
CA SER A 29 -7.27 -10.75 10.90
C SER A 29 -6.17 -11.44 10.08
N PRO A 30 -6.33 -12.73 9.70
CA PRO A 30 -5.40 -13.38 8.79
C PRO A 30 -5.22 -12.63 7.46
N GLY A 31 -6.22 -11.87 7.01
CA GLY A 31 -6.16 -11.06 5.78
C GLY A 31 -5.72 -9.61 5.99
N GLU A 32 -5.07 -9.30 7.11
CA GLU A 32 -4.53 -7.96 7.36
C GLU A 32 -3.61 -7.53 6.23
N GLN A 33 -3.93 -6.37 5.66
CA GLN A 33 -3.16 -5.78 4.58
C GLN A 33 -3.09 -4.27 4.71
N LYS A 34 -1.97 -3.69 4.29
CA LYS A 34 -1.79 -2.26 4.13
C LYS A 34 -1.99 -1.89 2.67
N THR A 35 -2.73 -0.82 2.39
CA THR A 35 -2.99 -0.35 1.02
C THR A 35 -2.76 1.15 0.86
N MET A 36 -2.31 1.57 -0.32
CA MET A 36 -2.22 2.98 -0.71
C MET A 36 -2.33 3.11 -2.23
N PHE A 37 -2.82 4.26 -2.68
CA PHE A 37 -3.08 4.52 -4.10
C PHE A 37 -2.47 5.85 -4.52
N ILE A 38 -1.80 5.86 -5.67
CA ILE A 38 -1.27 7.08 -6.30
C ILE A 38 -1.70 7.13 -7.76
N SER A 39 -1.62 8.32 -8.37
CA SER A 39 -1.72 8.46 -9.82
C SER A 39 -0.33 8.60 -10.44
N ASP A 40 -0.10 7.96 -11.57
CA ASP A 40 1.07 8.25 -12.40
C ASP A 40 0.81 9.46 -13.33
N PRO A 41 1.84 10.00 -14.02
CA PRO A 41 1.67 11.12 -14.95
C PRO A 41 0.78 10.85 -16.16
N SER A 42 0.50 9.58 -16.47
CA SER A 42 -0.40 9.16 -17.55
C SER A 42 -1.86 9.04 -17.08
N GLY A 43 -2.14 9.29 -15.80
CA GLY A 43 -3.47 9.19 -15.21
C GLY A 43 -3.86 7.78 -14.79
N ASN A 44 -2.93 6.81 -14.81
CA ASN A 44 -3.19 5.48 -14.28
C ASN A 44 -3.22 5.54 -12.75
N VAL A 45 -4.06 4.71 -12.15
CA VAL A 45 -4.12 4.52 -10.71
C VAL A 45 -3.29 3.29 -10.34
N LEU A 46 -2.26 3.49 -9.52
CA LEU A 46 -1.40 2.44 -9.03
C LEU A 46 -1.80 2.11 -7.59
N GLU A 47 -2.16 0.86 -7.36
CA GLU A 47 -2.38 0.33 -6.01
C GLU A 47 -1.13 -0.40 -5.53
N PHE A 48 -0.69 -0.08 -4.30
CA PHE A 48 0.30 -0.85 -3.58
C PHE A 48 -0.37 -1.55 -2.41
N LYS A 49 -0.10 -2.86 -2.26
CA LYS A 49 -0.56 -3.67 -1.14
C LYS A 49 0.63 -4.34 -0.46
N CYS A 50 0.55 -4.49 0.85
CA CYS A 50 1.46 -5.32 1.64
C CYS A 50 0.63 -6.16 2.60
N PHE A 51 0.89 -7.46 2.65
CA PHE A 51 0.19 -8.40 3.53
C PHE A 51 1.10 -8.75 4.70
N GLN A 52 0.51 -9.03 5.87
CA GLN A 52 1.29 -9.55 7.00
C GLN A 52 1.77 -10.99 6.74
N ASN A 53 1.02 -11.75 5.93
CA ASN A 53 1.33 -13.12 5.53
C ASN A 53 1.25 -13.26 4.00
N ASP A 54 2.32 -13.72 3.37
CA ASP A 54 2.43 -13.92 1.92
C ASP A 54 1.44 -14.96 1.39
N ASP A 55 1.04 -15.95 2.21
CA ASP A 55 0.03 -16.95 1.83
C ASP A 55 -1.33 -16.31 1.48
N MET A 56 -1.55 -15.07 1.94
CA MET A 56 -2.79 -14.33 1.71
C MET A 56 -2.82 -13.56 0.40
N ILE A 57 -1.71 -13.48 -0.34
CA ILE A 57 -1.62 -12.73 -1.60
C ILE A 57 -2.60 -13.26 -2.65
N PHE A 58 -2.79 -14.59 -2.69
CA PHE A 58 -3.60 -15.27 -3.71
C PHE A 58 -4.78 -16.06 -3.12
N LYS A 59 -5.04 -15.92 -1.82
CA LYS A 59 -6.09 -16.69 -1.16
C LYS A 59 -7.45 -16.08 -1.47
N SER A 60 -8.28 -16.86 -2.16
CA SER A 60 -9.66 -16.55 -2.54
C SER A 60 -10.63 -16.60 -1.37
#